data_AF-A0A3D1CIM7-F1
#
_entry.id   AF-A0A3D1CIM7-F1
#
_cell.length_a   1.000
_cell.length_b   1.000
_cell.length_c   1.000
_cell.angle_alpha   90.00
_cell.angle_beta   90.00
_cell.angle_gamma   90.00
#
_symmetry.space_group_name_H-M   'P 1'
#
loop_
_entity.id
_entity.type
_entity.pdbx_description
1 polymer ?
#
loop_
_entity_poly.entity_id
_entity_poly.type
_entity_poly.pdbx_seq_one_letter_code
_entity_poly.pdbx_strand_id
1 'polypeptide(L)' 'RSSMRNSAVWVYELFGQQIGEERARQYLNKIDYGNADPSGDTSTYWIDGNLRITAQEQVQVLKKLYLNELP' A
#
# COMPACT_ATOMS: atom_id res chain seq x y z
N ARG A 1 -0.09 -5.29 15.51
CA ARG A 1 0.10 -6.74 15.19
C ARG A 1 -1.23 -7.46 15.00
N SER A 2 -2.16 -7.39 15.95
CA SER A 2 -3.48 -8.05 15.82
C SER A 2 -4.30 -7.55 14.63
N SER A 3 -4.20 -6.25 14.30
CA SER A 3 -4.87 -5.67 13.12
C SER A 3 -4.46 -6.34 11.80
N MET A 4 -3.16 -6.56 11.57
CA MET A 4 -2.66 -7.29 10.39
C MET A 4 -3.18 -8.73 10.36
N ARG A 5 -3.09 -9.44 11.49
CA ARG A 5 -3.47 -10.86 11.56
C ARG A 5 -4.95 -11.11 11.31
N ASN A 6 -5.81 -10.19 11.78
CA ASN A 6 -7.25 -10.30 11.67
C ASN A 6 -7.83 -9.52 10.49
N SER A 7 -6.97 -8.97 9.62
CA SER A 7 -7.39 -8.11 8.50
C SER A 7 -8.39 -7.03 8.92
N ALA A 8 -8.13 -6.37 10.05
CA ALA A 8 -9.04 -5.38 10.63
C ALA A 8 -9.01 -4.08 9.79
N VAL A 9 -9.82 -4.04 8.73
CA VAL A 9 -9.82 -2.98 7.69
C VAL A 9 -9.91 -1.58 8.29
N TRP A 10 -10.82 -1.37 9.25
CA TRP A 10 -11.06 -0.07 9.88
C TRP A 10 -9.81 0.56 10.51
N VAL A 11 -8.84 -0.24 10.96
CA VAL A 11 -7.57 0.28 11.51
C VAL A 11 -6.73 0.92 10.40
N TYR A 12 -6.69 0.29 9.23
CA TYR A 12 -5.93 0.76 8.07
C TYR A 12 -6.62 1.91 7.36
N GLU A 13 -7.96 1.95 7.40
CA GLU A 13 -8.74 3.09 6.92
C GLU A 13 -8.34 4.39 7.64
N LEU A 14 -8.23 4.35 8.98
CA LEU A 14 -7.74 5.49 9.77
C LEU A 14 -6.32 5.91 9.36
N PHE A 15 -5.44 4.95 9.05
CA PHE A 15 -4.10 5.27 8.54
C PHE A 15 -4.15 5.88 7.14
N GLY A 16 -4.99 5.37 6.24
CA GLY A 16 -5.21 5.93 4.91
C GLY A 16 -5.62 7.40 4.97
N GLN A 17 -6.58 7.72 5.85
CA GLN A 17 -7.02 9.11 6.09
C GLN A 17 -5.89 10.00 6.62
N GLN A 18 -5.07 9.51 7.56
CA GLN A 18 -3.97 10.29 8.15
C GLN A 18 -2.79 10.50 7.19
N ILE A 19 -2.48 9.52 6.35
CA ILE A 19 -1.42 9.60 5.35
C ILE A 19 -1.86 10.55 4.23
N GLY A 20 -3.08 10.40 3.72
CA GLY A 20 -3.60 11.15 2.59
C GLY A 20 -3.00 10.70 1.26
N GLU A 21 -3.66 11.09 0.16
CA GLU A 21 -3.35 10.58 -1.18
C GLU A 21 -1.92 10.89 -1.63
N GLU A 22 -1.47 12.13 -1.44
CA GLU A 22 -0.15 12.56 -1.93
C GLU A 22 1.00 11.80 -1.27
N ARG A 23 0.96 11.64 0.05
CA ARG A 23 1.98 10.86 0.76
C ARG A 23 1.88 9.38 0.42
N ALA A 24 0.67 8.83 0.26
CA ALA A 24 0.49 7.46 -0.20
C ALA A 24 1.15 7.24 -1.57
N ARG A 25 0.90 8.14 -2.54
CA ARG A 25 1.52 8.12 -3.87
C ARG A 25 3.05 8.18 -3.77
N GLN A 26 3.60 9.03 -2.90
CA GLN A 26 5.04 9.12 -2.70
C GLN A 26 5.63 7.81 -2.17
N TYR A 27 5.01 7.16 -1.18
CA TYR A 27 5.48 5.88 -0.66
C TYR A 27 5.35 4.74 -1.68
N LEU A 28 4.23 4.66 -2.41
CA LEU A 28 4.02 3.66 -3.44
C LEU A 28 5.06 3.77 -4.56
N ASN A 29 5.39 5.00 -4.99
CA ASN A 29 6.46 5.24 -5.97
C ASN A 29 7.84 4.87 -5.42
N LYS A 30 8.13 5.23 -4.16
CA LYS A 30 9.44 4.90 -3.54
C LYS A 30 9.69 3.40 -3.54
N ILE A 31 8.70 2.60 -3.19
CA ILE A 31 8.86 1.14 -3.09
C ILE A 31 8.55 0.40 -4.41
N ASP A 32 8.24 1.13 -5.48
CA ASP A 32 7.91 0.57 -6.81
C ASP A 32 6.71 -0.41 -6.74
N TYR A 33 5.60 0.04 -6.14
CA TYR A 33 4.43 -0.78 -5.85
C TYR A 33 3.37 -0.74 -6.95
N GLY A 34 3.46 -1.67 -7.91
CA GLY A 34 2.47 -1.81 -8.98
C GLY A 34 2.30 -0.53 -9.80
N ASN A 35 1.07 -0.11 -10.06
CA ASN A 35 0.79 1.14 -10.77
C ASN A 35 0.91 2.42 -9.92
N ALA A 36 1.22 2.29 -8.61
CA ALA A 36 1.39 3.39 -7.66
C ALA A 36 0.26 4.45 -7.66
N ASP A 37 -0.97 4.02 -7.92
CA ASP A 37 -2.13 4.91 -8.05
C ASP A 37 -3.08 4.81 -6.84
N PRO A 38 -2.97 5.70 -5.84
CA PRO A 38 -3.89 5.76 -4.72
C PRO A 38 -5.15 6.59 -5.01
N SER A 39 -5.43 6.96 -6.27
CA SER A 39 -6.64 7.71 -6.60
C SER A 39 -7.91 6.88 -6.33
N GLY A 40 -8.95 7.58 -5.88
CA GLY A 40 -10.19 6.99 -5.37
C GLY A 40 -10.53 7.52 -3.98
N ASP A 41 -11.23 6.72 -3.17
CA ASP A 41 -11.40 7.04 -1.76
C ASP A 41 -10.05 6.92 -1.04
N THR A 42 -9.52 8.06 -0.59
CA THR A 42 -8.22 8.14 0.08
C THR A 42 -8.13 7.25 1.33
N SER A 43 -9.27 6.92 1.95
CA SER A 43 -9.31 6.05 3.12
C SER A 43 -9.19 4.57 2.78
N THR A 44 -9.53 4.15 1.55
CA THR A 44 -9.64 2.72 1.16
C THR A 44 -9.15 2.43 -0.26
N TYR A 45 -8.25 3.25 -0.81
CA TYR A 45 -7.76 3.17 -2.20
C TYR A 45 -7.17 1.81 -2.63
N TRP A 46 -6.75 0.96 -1.67
CA TRP A 46 -6.23 -0.39 -1.95
C TRP A 46 -7.32 -1.47 -2.04
N ILE A 47 -8.57 -1.15 -1.69
CA ILE A 47 -9.73 -2.06 -1.76
C ILE A 47 -10.54 -1.74 -3.02
N ASP A 48 -11.13 -0.55 -3.06
CA ASP A 48 -12.07 -0.13 -4.13
C ASP A 48 -11.53 1.04 -4.97
N GLY A 49 -10.22 1.32 -4.90
CA GLY A 49 -9.55 2.36 -5.68
C GLY A 49 -8.90 1.86 -6.97
N ASN A 50 -7.98 2.67 -7.50
CA ASN A 50 -7.27 2.38 -8.76
C ASN A 50 -5.94 1.62 -8.58
N LEU A 51 -5.52 1.33 -7.34
CA LEU A 51 -4.27 0.62 -7.08
C LEU A 51 -4.31 -0.81 -7.64
N ARG A 52 -3.36 -1.15 -8.52
CA ARG A 52 -3.23 -2.48 -9.11
C ARG A 52 -1.78 -2.95 -9.02
N ILE A 53 -1.60 -4.23 -8.68
CA ILE A 53 -0.30 -4.89 -8.64
C ILE A 53 -0.44 -6.33 -9.14
N THR A 54 0.55 -6.80 -9.89
CA THR A 54 0.64 -8.18 -10.36
C THR A 54 1.31 -9.08 -9.33
N ALA A 55 1.12 -10.39 -9.45
CA ALA A 55 1.78 -11.36 -8.57
C ALA A 55 3.32 -11.29 -8.65
N GLN A 56 3.88 -11.00 -9.84
CA GLN A 56 5.33 -10.89 -10.04
C GLN A 56 5.89 -9.66 -9.32
N GLU A 57 5.24 -8.50 -9.46
CA GLU A 57 5.61 -7.27 -8.76
C GLU A 57 5.55 -7.46 -7.24
N GLN A 58 4.49 -8.10 -6.72
CA GLN A 58 4.35 -8.39 -5.30
C GLN A 58 5.54 -9.22 -4.76
N VAL A 59 6.00 -10.23 -5.52
CA VAL A 59 7.18 -11.03 -5.15
C VAL A 59 8.45 -10.17 -5.10
N GLN A 60 8.63 -9.22 -6.02
CA GLN A 60 9.80 -8.35 -6.00
C GLN A 60 9.80 -7.42 -4.77
N VAL A 61 8.64 -6.85 -4.42
CA VAL A 61 8.49 -6.04 -3.20
C VAL A 61 8.84 -6.86 -1.95
N LEU A 62 8.36 -8.11 -1.87
CA LEU A 62 8.67 -9.01 -0.75
C LEU A 62 10.15 -9.37 -0.66
N LYS A 63 10.83 -9.57 -1.80
CA LYS A 63 12.28 -9.80 -1.83
C LYS A 63 13.06 -8.59 -1.32
N LYS A 64 12.75 -7.38 -1.81
CA LYS A 64 13.38 -6.14 -1.34
C LYS A 64 13.13 -5.95 0.17
N LEU A 65 11.92 -6.21 0.65
CA LEU A 65 11.60 -6.15 2.08
C LEU A 65 12.43 -7.14 2.90
N TYR A 66 12.56 -8.39 2.44
CA TYR A 66 13.34 -9.42 3.13
C TYR A 66 14.83 -9.06 3.23
N LEU A 67 15.37 -8.42 2.19
CA LEU A 67 16.78 -7.98 2.13
C LEU A 67 17.03 -6.62 2.80
N ASN A 68 15.98 -5.94 3.29
CA ASN A 68 16.02 -4.56 3.79
C ASN A 68 16.52 -3.56 2.72
N GLU A 69 16.11 -3.77 1.46
CA GLU A 69 16.45 -2.95 0.29
C GLU A 69 15.32 -2.02 -0.15
N LEU A 70 14.26 -1.90 0.67
CA LEU A 70 13.29 -0.82 0.48
C LEU A 70 13.95 0.52 0.89
N PRO A 71 13.71 1.61 0.13
CA PRO A 71 14.34 2.91 0.38
C PRO A 71 13.83 3.62 1.64
#